data_AF-A0A6C2UK85-F1
#
_entry.id   AF-A0A6C2UK85-F1
#
_cell.length_a   1.000
_cell.length_b   1.000
_cell.length_c   1.000
_cell.angle_alpha   90.00
_cell.angle_beta   90.00
_cell.angle_gamma   90.00
#
_symmetry.space_group_name_H-M   'P 1'
#
loop_
_entity.id
_entity.type
_entity.pdbx_description
1 polymer ?
#
loop_
_entity_poly.entity_id
_entity_poly.type
_entity_poly.pdbx_seq_one_letter_code
_entity_poly.pdbx_strand_id
1 'polypeptide(L)'
;MKKKFFAKHAKSSAALVSLGIHAVLIVLALSFVAVTVITKEDQVFKAKPVKRPKMQLKKLQVPVNFKKKKTQKPKLRKRILVQPKINQTMPDLRLPEITGIKGGMGSAADGLGGGGGVGFAMPEMSLFGIKSRGEKVFIILDASAFMMVDSMGGIPAYTIIKSELVRILEGLNSTVLFNIAVYGGGEVTLFPNMVVATPANVAKVDDWLKPLNAVKKGMGDKDYGPKTLGPGGVKISGDFKVEPLKSTPGGWAKPTLLAMKQQADVVFLLTCRWGSELRYKTGTRDRDWDESDQQKYKENVEKARALFKKENDRRRAKGQAPRVIARGNNGLVRAYIPGARIPPSGTTFANYSPEMMVEAFDNTQTKSKAATPSHSGISKKKDKFSINVIHFVPAGSGSAEDPKLSKLAKETRGEYQKIKGMDAIQSYVSAGSAD
;
A
#
# COMPACT_ATOMS: atom_id res chain seq x y z
N MET A 1 36.38 32.41 52.13
CA MET A 1 37.19 31.17 52.17
C MET A 1 36.81 30.25 51.01
N LYS A 2 37.68 30.09 50.01
CA LYS A 2 37.49 29.18 48.86
C LYS A 2 38.14 27.82 49.20
N LYS A 3 37.35 26.75 49.31
CA LYS A 3 37.88 25.39 49.51
C LYS A 3 38.36 24.84 48.16
N LYS A 4 39.68 24.71 48.02
CA LYS A 4 40.36 23.97 46.94
C LYS A 4 40.23 22.47 47.25
N PHE A 5 39.50 21.73 46.42
CA PHE A 5 39.55 20.27 46.37
C PHE A 5 40.35 19.85 45.15
N PHE A 6 41.68 19.86 45.28
CA PHE A 6 42.55 19.08 44.41
C PHE A 6 43.14 17.95 45.26
N ALA A 7 42.45 16.81 45.26
CA ALA A 7 42.99 15.56 45.74
C ALA A 7 43.72 14.86 44.59
N LYS A 8 44.93 14.42 44.92
CA LYS A 8 45.88 13.69 44.09
C LYS A 8 45.26 12.40 43.54
N HIS A 9 45.24 12.21 42.22
CA HIS A 9 45.09 10.89 41.60
C HIS A 9 46.37 10.51 40.86
N ALA A 10 47.40 10.20 41.64
CA ALA A 10 48.44 9.28 41.19
C ALA A 10 47.88 7.86 41.33
N LYS A 11 47.22 7.35 40.28
CA LYS A 11 46.89 5.93 39.98
C LYS A 11 45.81 5.87 38.89
N SER A 12 46.18 6.13 37.64
CA SER A 12 45.45 5.58 36.49
C SER A 12 46.32 5.57 35.23
N SER A 13 47.53 5.01 35.32
CA SER A 13 48.33 4.79 34.10
C SER A 13 47.59 3.84 33.15
N ALA A 14 46.83 2.88 33.67
CA ALA A 14 46.01 1.98 32.87
C ALA A 14 44.89 2.69 32.09
N ALA A 15 44.21 3.70 32.66
CA ALA A 15 43.18 4.44 31.92
C ALA A 15 43.80 5.37 30.87
N LEU A 16 44.94 5.99 31.15
CA LEU A 16 45.67 6.81 30.17
C LEU A 16 46.21 5.96 29.01
N VAL A 17 46.76 4.78 29.30
CA VAL A 17 47.22 3.82 28.28
C VAL A 17 46.04 3.30 27.47
N SER A 18 44.92 2.94 28.11
CA SER A 18 43.71 2.49 27.40
C SER A 18 43.12 3.58 26.50
N LEU A 19 43.08 4.83 26.97
CA LEU A 19 42.63 5.98 26.18
C LEU A 19 43.57 6.22 24.98
N GLY A 20 44.88 6.08 25.17
CA GLY A 20 45.87 6.17 24.10
C GLY A 20 45.68 5.10 23.02
N ILE A 21 45.47 3.84 23.43
CA ILE A 21 45.23 2.72 22.50
C ILE A 21 43.94 2.95 21.70
N HIS A 22 42.86 3.39 22.34
CA HIS A 22 41.60 3.68 21.64
C HIS A 22 41.75 4.84 20.65
N ALA A 23 42.49 5.89 21.00
CA ALA A 23 42.76 6.99 20.09
C ALA A 23 43.55 6.54 18.85
N VAL A 24 44.55 5.67 19.02
CA VAL A 24 45.32 5.10 17.90
C VAL A 24 44.46 4.22 17.00
N LEU A 25 43.60 3.37 17.58
CA LEU A 25 42.68 2.52 16.81
C LEU A 25 41.67 3.34 15.99
N ILE A 26 41.16 4.44 16.56
CA ILE A 26 40.25 5.35 15.85
C ILE A 26 40.96 6.01 14.66
N VAL A 27 42.19 6.48 14.85
CA VAL A 27 42.97 7.11 13.75
C VAL A 27 43.27 6.11 12.64
N LEU A 28 43.63 4.87 12.98
CA LEU A 28 43.86 3.80 11.99
C LEU A 28 42.58 3.46 11.21
N ALA A 29 41.45 3.33 11.89
CA ALA A 29 40.17 3.04 11.25
C ALA A 29 39.73 4.17 10.31
N LEU A 30 39.85 5.43 10.73
CA LEU A 30 39.51 6.59 9.89
C LEU A 30 40.44 6.72 8.68
N SER A 31 41.74 6.45 8.85
CA SER A 31 42.72 6.46 7.75
C SER A 31 42.43 5.37 6.73
N PHE A 32 42.05 4.17 7.17
CA PHE A 32 41.68 3.06 6.28
C PHE A 32 40.42 3.37 5.46
N VAL A 33 39.40 3.97 6.09
CA VAL A 33 38.16 4.38 5.39
C VAL A 33 38.45 5.49 4.36
N ALA A 34 39.30 6.46 4.70
CA ALA A 34 39.66 7.53 3.76
C ALA A 34 40.35 7.00 2.50
N VAL A 35 41.30 6.06 2.65
CA VAL A 35 42.00 5.46 1.51
C VAL A 35 41.05 4.64 0.63
N THR A 36 40.17 3.84 1.22
CA THR A 36 39.26 2.95 0.46
C THR A 36 38.12 3.67 -0.26
N VAL A 37 37.75 4.88 0.19
CA VAL A 37 36.69 5.68 -0.45
C VAL A 37 37.24 6.59 -1.55
N ILE A 38 38.47 7.10 -1.41
CA ILE A 38 39.07 8.08 -2.35
C ILE A 38 39.68 7.40 -3.59
N THR A 39 40.14 6.15 -3.50
CA THR A 39 40.79 5.44 -4.63
C THR A 39 39.85 4.52 -5.42
N LYS A 40 38.53 4.74 -5.37
CA LYS A 40 37.62 4.04 -6.29
C LYS A 40 37.81 4.61 -7.70
N GLU A 41 38.61 3.90 -8.52
CA GLU A 41 38.71 4.20 -9.94
C GLU A 41 37.33 4.06 -10.60
N ASP A 42 36.89 5.11 -11.29
CA ASP A 42 35.65 5.10 -12.05
C ASP A 42 35.70 4.00 -13.11
N GLN A 43 34.88 2.96 -12.91
CA GLN A 43 34.71 1.86 -13.86
C GLN A 43 33.97 2.37 -15.10
N VAL A 44 34.71 2.87 -16.10
CA VAL A 44 34.15 3.20 -17.41
C VAL A 44 33.86 1.90 -18.16
N PHE A 45 32.59 1.54 -18.22
CA PHE A 45 32.11 0.37 -18.97
C PHE A 45 32.36 0.55 -20.47
N LYS A 46 33.48 0.00 -20.98
CA LYS A 46 33.69 -0.19 -22.42
C LYS A 46 32.99 -1.49 -22.84
N ALA A 47 31.83 -1.36 -23.48
CA ALA A 47 31.14 -2.50 -24.06
C ALA A 47 32.03 -3.20 -25.10
N LYS A 48 32.34 -4.48 -24.89
CA LYS A 48 33.02 -5.30 -25.91
C LYS A 48 32.10 -5.41 -27.12
N PRO A 49 32.57 -5.15 -28.35
CA PRO A 49 31.74 -5.29 -29.55
C PRO A 49 31.43 -6.77 -29.77
N VAL A 50 30.19 -7.16 -29.49
CA VAL A 50 29.70 -8.52 -29.73
C VAL A 50 29.42 -8.69 -31.22
N LYS A 51 30.24 -9.51 -31.92
CA LYS A 51 29.93 -9.95 -33.28
C LYS A 51 28.73 -10.91 -33.25
N ARG A 52 27.53 -10.36 -33.46
CA ARG A 52 26.32 -11.17 -33.61
C ARG A 52 26.31 -11.82 -35.01
N PRO A 53 26.23 -13.15 -35.13
CA PRO A 53 26.04 -13.79 -36.43
C PRO A 53 24.68 -13.35 -37.00
N LYS A 54 24.70 -12.71 -38.17
CA LYS A 54 23.48 -12.33 -38.88
C LYS A 54 22.86 -13.58 -39.51
N MET A 55 21.71 -13.99 -39.01
CA MET A 55 20.93 -15.08 -39.58
C MET A 55 20.47 -14.69 -40.99
N GLN A 56 20.79 -15.51 -41.99
CA GLN A 56 20.29 -15.29 -43.35
C GLN A 56 18.80 -15.62 -43.41
N LEU A 57 17.99 -14.64 -43.81
CA LEU A 57 16.55 -14.82 -43.97
C LEU A 57 16.27 -15.84 -45.08
N LYS A 58 15.77 -17.02 -44.71
CA LYS A 58 15.24 -17.98 -45.69
C LYS A 58 13.96 -17.40 -46.27
N LYS A 59 13.94 -17.16 -47.59
CA LYS A 59 12.73 -16.74 -48.30
C LYS A 59 11.74 -17.91 -48.32
N LEU A 60 10.57 -17.71 -47.70
CA LEU A 60 9.44 -18.62 -47.82
C LEU A 60 8.99 -18.66 -49.28
N GLN A 61 9.32 -19.74 -49.98
CA GLN A 61 8.68 -20.07 -51.25
C GLN A 61 7.38 -20.80 -50.94
N VAL A 62 6.27 -20.07 -50.94
CA VAL A 62 4.93 -20.65 -50.79
C VAL A 62 4.46 -21.04 -52.20
N PRO A 63 4.24 -22.33 -52.51
CA PRO A 63 3.58 -22.72 -53.75
C PRO A 63 2.11 -22.29 -53.68
N VAL A 64 1.77 -21.21 -54.37
CA VAL A 64 0.40 -20.71 -54.46
C VAL A 64 -0.35 -21.54 -55.51
N ASN A 65 -1.12 -22.54 -55.06
CA ASN A 65 -2.10 -23.19 -55.92
C ASN A 65 -3.30 -22.24 -56.13
N PHE A 66 -3.28 -21.50 -57.23
CA PHE A 66 -4.39 -20.64 -57.65
C PHE A 66 -5.58 -21.48 -58.18
N LYS A 67 -6.35 -22.09 -57.27
CA LYS A 67 -7.72 -22.51 -57.62
C LYS A 67 -8.61 -21.28 -57.65
N LYS A 68 -8.87 -20.74 -58.84
CA LYS A 68 -9.84 -19.66 -59.08
C LYS A 68 -11.23 -20.11 -58.61
N LYS A 69 -11.64 -19.71 -57.40
CA LYS A 69 -13.04 -19.80 -56.98
C LYS A 69 -13.85 -18.80 -57.81
N LYS A 70 -14.77 -19.29 -58.64
CA LYS A 70 -15.78 -18.46 -59.31
C LYS A 70 -16.68 -17.84 -58.25
N THR A 71 -16.51 -16.56 -57.97
CA THR A 71 -17.45 -15.74 -57.20
C THR A 71 -18.66 -15.44 -58.08
N GLN A 72 -19.81 -16.03 -57.77
CA GLN A 72 -21.10 -15.57 -58.33
C GLN A 72 -21.41 -14.17 -57.79
N LYS A 73 -21.71 -13.23 -58.71
CA LYS A 73 -22.13 -11.88 -58.33
C LYS A 73 -23.49 -11.94 -57.62
N PRO A 74 -23.69 -11.23 -56.50
CA PRO A 74 -24.98 -11.19 -55.81
C PRO A 74 -26.03 -10.48 -56.68
N LYS A 75 -27.21 -11.09 -56.86
CA LYS A 75 -28.36 -10.43 -57.48
C LYS A 75 -28.99 -9.44 -56.49
N LEU A 76 -29.09 -8.17 -56.88
CA LEU A 76 -29.83 -7.13 -56.16
C LEU A 76 -31.31 -7.52 -56.04
N ARG A 77 -31.78 -7.79 -54.81
CA ARG A 77 -33.22 -7.91 -54.53
C ARG A 77 -33.80 -6.52 -54.27
N LYS A 78 -34.98 -6.25 -54.84
CA LYS A 78 -35.69 -4.97 -54.73
C LYS A 78 -36.13 -4.72 -53.28
N ARG A 79 -36.00 -3.47 -52.84
CA ARG A 79 -36.38 -2.95 -51.52
C ARG A 79 -37.90 -3.06 -51.33
N ILE A 80 -38.35 -3.82 -50.34
CA ILE A 80 -39.75 -3.80 -49.90
C ILE A 80 -39.92 -2.57 -49.00
N LEU A 81 -40.72 -1.61 -49.45
CA LEU A 81 -41.18 -0.48 -48.62
C LEU A 81 -42.32 -0.98 -47.74
N VAL A 82 -42.05 -1.19 -46.45
CA VAL A 82 -43.08 -1.42 -45.44
C VAL A 82 -43.29 -0.11 -44.69
N GLN A 83 -44.50 0.45 -44.81
CA GLN A 83 -44.94 1.54 -43.94
C GLN A 83 -45.17 0.98 -42.52
N PRO A 84 -44.64 1.60 -41.46
CA PRO A 84 -44.87 1.11 -40.11
C PRO A 84 -46.24 1.57 -39.62
N LYS A 85 -47.17 0.62 -39.49
CA LYS A 85 -48.33 0.77 -38.61
C LYS A 85 -48.11 -0.09 -37.37
N ILE A 86 -48.11 0.62 -36.24
CA ILE A 86 -48.83 0.28 -35.01
C ILE A 86 -48.13 -0.61 -33.97
N ASN A 87 -48.25 -0.10 -32.73
CA ASN A 87 -48.30 -0.73 -31.41
C ASN A 87 -47.01 -1.12 -30.67
N GLN A 88 -46.94 -0.54 -29.47
CA GLN A 88 -46.01 -0.81 -28.39
C GLN A 88 -46.04 -2.28 -27.97
N THR A 89 -44.85 -2.84 -27.81
CA THR A 89 -44.49 -3.76 -26.73
C THR A 89 -43.09 -3.34 -26.27
N MET A 90 -42.94 -3.11 -24.98
CA MET A 90 -41.69 -2.72 -24.32
C MET A 90 -40.52 -3.59 -24.78
N PRO A 91 -39.33 -3.02 -25.08
CA PRO A 91 -38.15 -3.83 -25.33
C PRO A 91 -37.74 -4.56 -24.05
N ASP A 92 -37.63 -5.87 -24.17
CA ASP A 92 -36.82 -6.74 -23.33
C ASP A 92 -35.44 -6.12 -23.11
N LEU A 93 -35.08 -5.84 -21.85
CA LEU A 93 -33.78 -5.33 -21.42
C LEU A 93 -32.71 -6.39 -21.69
N ARG A 94 -32.26 -6.49 -22.95
CA ARG A 94 -31.06 -7.23 -23.30
C ARG A 94 -29.86 -6.49 -22.76
N LEU A 95 -29.22 -7.06 -21.73
CA LEU A 95 -27.87 -6.73 -21.34
C LEU A 95 -26.98 -6.72 -22.60
N PRO A 96 -26.09 -5.73 -22.78
CA PRO A 96 -25.19 -5.72 -23.91
C PRO A 96 -24.38 -7.03 -23.92
N GLU A 97 -24.50 -7.79 -25.00
CA GLU A 97 -23.63 -8.91 -25.27
C GLU A 97 -22.18 -8.45 -25.18
N ILE A 98 -21.40 -9.18 -24.41
CA ILE A 98 -19.97 -8.99 -24.23
C ILE A 98 -19.32 -9.03 -25.63
N THR A 99 -19.03 -7.86 -26.19
CA THR A 99 -18.24 -7.71 -27.41
C THR A 99 -16.80 -8.10 -27.09
N GLY A 100 -16.52 -9.40 -27.16
CA GLY A 100 -15.19 -9.98 -27.00
C GLY A 100 -15.04 -11.38 -27.58
N ILE A 101 -16.10 -11.98 -28.11
CA ILE A 101 -16.05 -13.31 -28.74
C ILE A 101 -16.21 -13.12 -30.25
N LYS A 102 -15.13 -12.68 -30.91
CA LYS A 102 -14.99 -12.88 -32.35
C LYS A 102 -14.58 -14.35 -32.54
N GLY A 103 -15.58 -15.20 -32.71
CA GLY A 103 -15.40 -16.58 -33.18
C GLY A 103 -14.63 -16.57 -34.50
N GLY A 104 -13.33 -16.86 -34.42
CA GLY A 104 -12.48 -17.16 -35.55
C GLY A 104 -12.59 -18.65 -35.87
N MET A 105 -13.64 -19.00 -36.61
CA MET A 105 -13.81 -20.33 -37.18
C MET A 105 -12.81 -20.47 -38.34
N GLY A 106 -11.72 -21.23 -38.12
CA GLY A 106 -10.87 -21.78 -39.17
C GLY A 106 -9.47 -21.17 -39.30
N SER A 107 -8.47 -21.83 -38.70
CA SER A 107 -7.62 -22.74 -39.48
C SER A 107 -6.78 -23.58 -38.53
N ALA A 108 -7.06 -24.88 -38.51
CA ALA A 108 -6.14 -25.88 -38.01
C ALA A 108 -4.85 -25.83 -38.85
N ALA A 109 -3.72 -25.57 -38.20
CA ALA A 109 -2.40 -26.08 -38.59
C ALA A 109 -1.42 -25.87 -37.42
N ASP A 110 -1.00 -26.99 -36.86
CA ASP A 110 0.11 -27.23 -35.93
C ASP A 110 -0.01 -26.82 -34.46
N GLY A 111 -0.19 -27.85 -33.62
CA GLY A 111 -0.02 -27.77 -32.17
C GLY A 111 -1.06 -28.53 -31.34
N LEU A 112 -1.67 -29.60 -31.87
CA LEU A 112 -2.51 -30.52 -31.10
C LEU A 112 -1.62 -31.35 -30.16
N GLY A 113 -1.53 -30.91 -28.90
CA GLY A 113 -0.82 -31.64 -27.85
C GLY A 113 -0.68 -30.89 -26.53
N GLY A 114 -1.80 -30.57 -25.86
CA GLY A 114 -1.80 -30.24 -24.43
C GLY A 114 -2.59 -28.99 -24.03
N GLY A 115 -3.82 -29.20 -23.52
CA GLY A 115 -4.44 -28.31 -22.52
C GLY A 115 -4.77 -26.88 -22.96
N GLY A 116 -5.70 -26.73 -23.90
CA GLY A 116 -6.25 -25.44 -24.31
C GLY A 116 -7.09 -24.78 -23.22
N GLY A 117 -6.46 -23.92 -22.41
CA GLY A 117 -7.12 -22.76 -21.83
C GLY A 117 -6.94 -21.60 -22.79
N VAL A 118 -8.03 -20.92 -23.15
CA VAL A 118 -8.00 -19.64 -23.87
C VAL A 118 -6.97 -18.74 -23.17
N GLY A 119 -5.95 -18.30 -23.90
CA GLY A 119 -4.78 -17.58 -23.37
C GLY A 119 -5.10 -16.16 -22.92
N PHE A 120 -5.94 -16.00 -21.90
CA PHE A 120 -6.03 -14.76 -21.15
C PHE A 120 -4.79 -14.69 -20.24
N ALA A 121 -3.79 -13.92 -20.66
CA ALA A 121 -2.70 -13.55 -19.76
C ALA A 121 -3.31 -12.81 -18.56
N MET A 122 -3.09 -13.34 -17.35
CA MET A 122 -3.52 -12.69 -16.12
C MET A 122 -2.93 -11.28 -16.05
N PRO A 123 -3.73 -10.24 -15.76
CA PRO A 123 -3.24 -8.87 -15.73
C PRO A 123 -2.14 -8.73 -14.67
N GLU A 124 -1.00 -8.20 -15.08
CA GLU A 124 0.10 -7.83 -14.20
C GLU A 124 -0.09 -6.37 -13.77
N MET A 125 -0.03 -6.13 -12.46
CA MET A 125 -0.11 -4.79 -11.88
C MET A 125 1.16 -4.51 -11.10
N SER A 126 1.64 -3.26 -11.15
CA SER A 126 2.78 -2.81 -10.37
C SER A 126 2.38 -1.68 -9.44
N LEU A 127 2.65 -1.83 -8.14
CA LEU A 127 2.38 -0.82 -7.13
C LEU A 127 3.61 -0.61 -6.26
N PHE A 128 4.20 0.59 -6.37
CA PHE A 128 5.47 0.97 -5.72
C PHE A 128 6.60 -0.06 -5.91
N GLY A 129 6.74 -0.60 -7.13
CA GLY A 129 7.77 -1.58 -7.48
C GLY A 129 7.41 -3.03 -7.17
N ILE A 130 6.34 -3.30 -6.42
CA ILE A 130 5.82 -4.66 -6.24
C ILE A 130 5.01 -5.04 -7.48
N LYS A 131 5.31 -6.19 -8.07
CA LYS A 131 4.55 -6.74 -9.20
C LYS A 131 3.63 -7.85 -8.71
N SER A 132 2.37 -7.83 -9.11
CA SER A 132 1.41 -8.87 -8.72
C SER A 132 0.48 -9.24 -9.86
N ARG A 133 -0.14 -10.43 -9.75
CA ARG A 133 -1.04 -10.99 -10.76
C ARG A 133 -2.28 -11.55 -10.09
N GLY A 134 -3.43 -10.92 -10.30
CA GLY A 134 -4.70 -11.35 -9.74
C GLY A 134 -5.92 -10.82 -10.48
N GLU A 135 -7.03 -11.53 -10.33
CA GLU A 135 -8.33 -11.14 -10.92
C GLU A 135 -9.17 -10.29 -9.97
N LYS A 136 -8.92 -10.38 -8.65
CA LYS A 136 -9.69 -9.77 -7.57
C LYS A 136 -8.76 -9.02 -6.61
N VAL A 137 -8.57 -7.74 -6.89
CA VAL A 137 -7.60 -6.88 -6.22
C VAL A 137 -8.25 -6.07 -5.12
N PHE A 138 -7.68 -6.06 -3.92
CA PHE A 138 -8.15 -5.22 -2.84
C PHE A 138 -7.04 -4.30 -2.35
N ILE A 139 -7.28 -3.00 -2.31
CA ILE A 139 -6.29 -2.02 -1.85
C ILE A 139 -6.70 -1.48 -0.49
N ILE A 140 -5.75 -1.37 0.43
CA ILE A 140 -5.95 -0.87 1.78
C ILE A 140 -4.97 0.26 2.03
N LEU A 141 -5.48 1.47 2.26
CA LEU A 141 -4.68 2.67 2.47
C LEU A 141 -4.80 3.18 3.91
N ASP A 142 -3.67 3.27 4.60
CA ASP A 142 -3.56 3.93 5.91
C ASP A 142 -3.72 5.44 5.75
N ALA A 143 -4.69 6.05 6.43
CA ALA A 143 -4.90 7.50 6.54
C ALA A 143 -4.80 7.98 7.99
N SER A 144 -4.17 7.20 8.87
CA SER A 144 -3.96 7.57 10.26
C SER A 144 -2.93 8.69 10.41
N ALA A 145 -2.97 9.38 11.55
CA ALA A 145 -2.00 10.43 11.89
C ALA A 145 -0.52 9.97 11.80
N PHE A 146 -0.26 8.67 11.91
CA PHE A 146 1.10 8.12 11.82
C PHE A 146 1.69 8.22 10.41
N MET A 147 0.88 8.16 9.36
CA MET A 147 1.31 8.34 7.96
C MET A 147 1.66 9.78 7.62
N MET A 148 1.15 10.75 8.40
CA MET A 148 1.22 12.17 8.09
C MET A 148 2.14 12.96 9.01
N VAL A 149 2.94 12.29 9.85
CA VAL A 149 3.94 12.97 10.68
C VAL A 149 5.03 13.59 9.79
N ASP A 150 5.63 14.70 10.22
CA ASP A 150 6.64 15.41 9.41
C ASP A 150 7.85 14.53 9.04
N SER A 151 8.26 13.62 9.92
CA SER A 151 9.38 12.70 9.65
C SER A 151 9.08 11.70 8.52
N MET A 152 7.80 11.54 8.16
CA MET A 152 7.33 10.79 7.02
C MET A 152 7.17 11.63 5.74
N GLY A 153 7.32 12.95 5.85
CA GLY A 153 7.05 13.90 4.77
C GLY A 153 5.72 14.65 4.94
N GLY A 154 5.02 14.48 6.07
CA GLY A 154 3.81 15.24 6.39
C GLY A 154 2.60 14.88 5.53
N ILE A 155 1.58 15.74 5.56
CA ILE A 155 0.42 15.67 4.66
C ILE A 155 0.82 15.71 3.17
N PRO A 156 1.83 16.50 2.73
CA PRO A 156 2.24 16.51 1.33
C PRO A 156 2.67 15.15 0.79
N ALA A 157 3.43 14.35 1.55
CA ALA A 157 3.86 13.01 1.11
C ALA A 157 2.65 12.11 0.82
N TYR A 158 1.60 12.27 1.64
CA TYR A 158 0.36 11.56 1.47
C TYR A 158 -0.33 11.86 0.14
N THR A 159 -0.33 13.12 -0.30
CA THR A 159 -0.97 13.50 -1.57
C THR A 159 -0.33 12.82 -2.78
N ILE A 160 0.98 12.56 -2.71
CA ILE A 160 1.73 11.83 -3.73
C ILE A 160 1.32 10.36 -3.75
N ILE A 161 1.25 9.71 -2.58
CA ILE A 161 0.82 8.31 -2.45
C ILE A 161 -0.55 8.09 -3.09
N LYS A 162 -1.52 8.97 -2.82
CA LYS A 162 -2.86 8.86 -3.38
C LYS A 162 -2.88 9.03 -4.90
N SER A 163 -2.13 10.01 -5.42
CA SER A 163 -2.10 10.29 -6.85
C SER A 163 -1.50 9.11 -7.62
N GLU A 164 -0.43 8.52 -7.08
CA GLU A 164 0.17 7.32 -7.66
C GLU A 164 -0.78 6.12 -7.60
N LEU A 165 -1.57 6.00 -6.52
CA LEU A 165 -2.55 4.93 -6.41
C LEU A 165 -3.64 5.02 -7.48
N VAL A 166 -4.17 6.21 -7.75
CA VAL A 166 -5.16 6.43 -8.82
C VAL A 166 -4.54 6.11 -10.18
N ARG A 167 -3.32 6.60 -10.44
CA ARG A 167 -2.57 6.33 -11.68
C ARG A 167 -2.41 4.83 -11.95
N ILE A 168 -2.15 4.04 -10.90
CA ILE A 168 -1.99 2.59 -11.03
C ILE A 168 -3.33 1.89 -11.26
N LEU A 169 -4.41 2.40 -10.66
CA LEU A 169 -5.77 1.91 -10.91
C LEU A 169 -6.23 2.18 -12.35
N GLU A 170 -5.82 3.30 -12.96
CA GLU A 170 -6.08 3.61 -14.37
C GLU A 170 -5.39 2.61 -15.32
N GLY A 171 -4.27 2.04 -14.91
CA GLY A 171 -3.54 1.01 -15.65
C GLY A 171 -4.10 -0.41 -15.48
N LEU A 172 -5.08 -0.64 -14.60
CA LEU A 172 -5.68 -1.96 -14.43
C LEU A 172 -6.51 -2.34 -15.66
N ASN A 173 -6.40 -3.60 -16.07
CA ASN A 173 -7.29 -4.15 -17.09
C ASN A 173 -8.74 -4.11 -16.59
N SER A 174 -9.66 -3.63 -17.43
CA SER A 174 -11.11 -3.57 -17.17
C SER A 174 -11.77 -4.90 -16.78
N THR A 175 -11.13 -6.05 -17.01
CA THR A 175 -11.60 -7.36 -16.56
C THR A 175 -11.28 -7.68 -15.09
N VAL A 176 -10.40 -6.89 -14.45
CA VAL A 176 -10.06 -7.04 -13.03
C VAL A 176 -11.22 -6.54 -12.17
N LEU A 177 -11.62 -7.35 -11.19
CA LEU A 177 -12.46 -6.91 -10.09
C LEU A 177 -11.58 -6.25 -9.03
N PHE A 178 -12.00 -5.09 -8.54
CA PHE A 178 -11.26 -4.38 -7.52
C PHE A 178 -12.15 -3.73 -6.47
N ASN A 179 -11.55 -3.44 -5.32
CA ASN A 179 -12.11 -2.55 -4.31
C ASN A 179 -10.98 -1.84 -3.54
N ILE A 180 -11.34 -0.78 -2.82
CA ILE A 180 -10.41 0.01 -2.04
C ILE A 180 -11.03 0.39 -0.70
N ALA A 181 -10.22 0.29 0.36
CA ALA A 181 -10.56 0.75 1.69
C ALA A 181 -9.51 1.71 2.24
N VAL A 182 -9.97 2.61 3.11
CA VAL A 182 -9.16 3.55 3.86
C VAL A 182 -9.41 3.31 5.35
N TYR A 183 -8.35 3.30 6.16
CA TYR A 183 -8.44 3.19 7.62
C TYR A 183 -7.69 4.32 8.33
N GLY A 184 -7.92 4.50 9.63
CA GLY A 184 -7.21 5.52 10.42
C GLY A 184 -8.07 6.27 11.44
N GLY A 185 -8.98 5.57 12.11
CA GLY A 185 -9.99 6.18 13.02
C GLY A 185 -11.44 5.97 12.58
N GLY A 186 -11.64 5.18 11.52
CA GLY A 186 -12.92 4.69 11.01
C GLY A 186 -12.67 4.02 9.67
N GLU A 187 -12.90 2.70 9.58
CA GLU A 187 -12.62 1.94 8.36
C GLU A 187 -13.79 2.08 7.37
N VAL A 188 -13.47 2.54 6.17
CA VAL A 188 -14.43 2.78 5.10
C VAL A 188 -13.93 2.14 3.81
N THR A 189 -14.86 1.60 3.03
CA THR A 189 -14.62 1.02 1.70
C THR A 189 -15.38 1.84 0.68
N LEU A 190 -14.86 2.01 -0.53
CA LEU A 190 -15.60 2.76 -1.56
C LEU A 190 -16.80 1.97 -2.05
N PHE A 191 -16.58 0.70 -2.42
CA PHE A 191 -17.64 -0.15 -2.95
C PHE A 191 -18.10 -1.18 -1.92
N PRO A 192 -19.43 -1.43 -1.79
CA PRO A 192 -19.94 -2.50 -0.93
C PRO A 192 -19.43 -3.89 -1.32
N ASN A 193 -19.23 -4.11 -2.63
CA ASN A 193 -18.67 -5.32 -3.25
C ASN A 193 -17.61 -4.92 -4.27
N MET A 194 -16.73 -5.84 -4.67
CA MET A 194 -15.78 -5.57 -5.75
C MET A 194 -16.49 -5.24 -7.05
N VAL A 195 -15.91 -4.32 -7.82
CA VAL A 195 -16.43 -3.87 -9.11
C VAL A 195 -15.36 -4.02 -10.19
N VAL A 196 -15.78 -4.13 -11.44
CA VAL A 196 -14.84 -4.14 -12.58
C VAL A 196 -14.07 -2.81 -12.69
N ALA A 197 -12.79 -2.87 -13.06
CA ALA A 197 -11.88 -1.74 -13.25
C ALA A 197 -12.19 -0.93 -14.52
N THR A 198 -13.45 -0.52 -14.70
CA THR A 198 -13.85 0.38 -15.78
C THR A 198 -13.38 1.80 -15.51
N PRO A 199 -13.15 2.63 -16.54
CA PRO A 199 -12.79 4.05 -16.36
C PRO A 199 -13.77 4.80 -15.44
N ALA A 200 -15.07 4.49 -15.52
CA ALA A 200 -16.08 5.10 -14.64
C ALA A 200 -15.93 4.72 -13.16
N ASN A 201 -15.56 3.47 -12.86
CA ASN A 201 -15.32 3.05 -11.47
C ASN A 201 -13.98 3.57 -10.94
N VAL A 202 -12.95 3.67 -11.79
CA VAL A 202 -11.67 4.31 -11.42
C VAL A 202 -11.86 5.80 -11.16
N ALA A 203 -12.64 6.51 -11.98
CA ALA A 203 -12.99 7.91 -11.75
C ALA A 203 -13.68 8.13 -10.38
N LYS A 204 -14.57 7.21 -9.97
CA LYS A 204 -15.16 7.26 -8.61
C LYS A 204 -14.11 7.13 -7.51
N VAL A 205 -13.04 6.36 -7.74
CA VAL A 205 -11.92 6.26 -6.79
C VAL A 205 -11.15 7.57 -6.73
N ASP A 206 -10.88 8.19 -7.88
CA ASP A 206 -10.23 9.52 -7.92
C ASP A 206 -11.08 10.54 -7.16
N ASP A 207 -12.36 10.68 -7.49
CA ASP A 207 -13.28 11.62 -6.81
C ASP A 207 -13.34 11.39 -5.29
N TRP A 208 -13.27 10.12 -4.86
CA TRP A 208 -13.30 9.75 -3.45
C TRP A 208 -11.99 10.05 -2.72
N LEU A 209 -10.83 9.76 -3.34
CA LEU A 209 -9.51 9.93 -2.74
C LEU A 209 -8.95 11.35 -2.91
N LYS A 210 -9.34 12.09 -3.93
CA LYS A 210 -8.84 13.44 -4.23
C LYS A 210 -8.93 14.39 -3.04
N PRO A 211 -10.06 14.53 -2.32
CA PRO A 211 -10.15 15.40 -1.15
C PRO A 211 -9.43 14.85 0.10
N LEU A 212 -9.16 13.53 0.18
CA LEU A 212 -8.54 12.91 1.35
C LEU A 212 -7.19 13.56 1.68
N ASN A 213 -7.03 14.18 2.83
CA ASN A 213 -5.76 14.82 3.23
C ASN A 213 -5.23 15.82 2.18
N ALA A 214 -6.10 16.45 1.39
CA ALA A 214 -5.68 17.45 0.42
C ALA A 214 -5.13 18.69 1.14
N VAL A 215 -3.95 19.15 0.70
CA VAL A 215 -3.35 20.38 1.23
C VAL A 215 -4.14 21.57 0.70
N LYS A 216 -4.67 22.39 1.61
CA LYS A 216 -5.40 23.61 1.28
C LYS A 216 -4.93 24.77 2.17
N LYS A 217 -4.96 25.98 1.63
CA LYS A 217 -4.68 27.18 2.43
C LYS A 217 -5.69 27.28 3.56
N GLY A 218 -5.21 27.57 4.78
CA GLY A 218 -6.09 27.71 5.95
C GLY A 218 -6.49 26.40 6.63
N MET A 219 -5.93 25.25 6.22
CA MET A 219 -6.23 23.93 6.81
C MET A 219 -6.14 23.95 8.35
N GLY A 220 -7.18 23.43 9.00
CA GLY A 220 -7.27 23.32 10.46
C GLY A 220 -6.38 22.19 11.01
N ASP A 221 -6.05 22.28 12.30
CA ASP A 221 -5.15 21.33 12.98
C ASP A 221 -5.64 19.87 12.97
N LYS A 222 -6.93 19.65 12.68
CA LYS A 222 -7.55 18.34 12.60
C LYS A 222 -8.09 18.05 11.21
N ASP A 223 -7.85 18.86 10.19
CA ASP A 223 -8.46 18.72 8.86
C ASP A 223 -7.82 17.59 8.03
N TYR A 224 -7.59 16.43 8.64
CA TYR A 224 -6.97 15.26 8.02
C TYR A 224 -7.62 13.97 8.52
N GLY A 225 -7.22 12.85 7.93
CA GLY A 225 -7.71 11.50 8.18
C GLY A 225 -8.94 11.14 7.35
N PRO A 226 -9.50 9.93 7.55
CA PRO A 226 -10.62 9.41 6.75
C PRO A 226 -11.84 10.34 6.65
N LYS A 227 -12.06 11.24 7.61
CA LYS A 227 -13.14 12.23 7.57
C LYS A 227 -13.02 13.28 6.45
N THR A 228 -11.89 13.33 5.76
CA THR A 228 -11.66 14.23 4.61
C THR A 228 -11.90 13.54 3.27
N LEU A 229 -12.31 12.27 3.27
CA LEU A 229 -12.72 11.56 2.07
C LEU A 229 -13.89 12.23 1.36
N GLY A 230 -13.98 11.99 0.06
CA GLY A 230 -15.12 12.39 -0.75
C GLY A 230 -16.38 11.61 -0.37
N PRO A 231 -17.53 12.01 -0.91
CA PRO A 231 -18.78 11.27 -0.71
C PRO A 231 -18.71 9.87 -1.33
N GLY A 232 -19.62 8.98 -0.92
CA GLY A 232 -19.81 7.65 -1.54
C GLY A 232 -19.18 6.48 -0.80
N GLY A 233 -18.24 6.72 0.11
CA GLY A 233 -17.66 5.66 0.95
C GLY A 233 -18.67 5.05 1.93
N VAL A 234 -18.58 3.75 2.15
CA VAL A 234 -19.41 2.99 3.07
C VAL A 234 -18.57 2.51 4.25
N LYS A 235 -19.08 2.67 5.47
CA LYS A 235 -18.40 2.12 6.66
C LYS A 235 -18.31 0.61 6.57
N ILE A 236 -17.15 0.06 6.92
CA ILE A 236 -17.00 -1.40 7.02
C ILE A 236 -17.72 -1.86 8.27
N SER A 237 -18.96 -2.31 8.09
CA SER A 237 -19.86 -2.83 9.12
C SER A 237 -20.10 -4.34 8.95
N GLY A 238 -20.60 -4.99 9.99
CA GLY A 238 -20.88 -6.43 10.02
C GLY A 238 -19.98 -7.17 11.00
N ASP A 239 -20.22 -8.49 11.13
CA ASP A 239 -19.47 -9.33 12.06
C ASP A 239 -18.12 -9.73 11.45
N PHE A 240 -17.05 -9.31 12.09
CA PHE A 240 -15.66 -9.64 11.73
C PHE A 240 -14.97 -10.41 12.85
N LYS A 241 -15.73 -11.02 13.76
CA LYS A 241 -15.19 -12.00 14.70
C LYS A 241 -14.84 -13.27 13.94
N VAL A 242 -13.60 -13.71 14.10
CA VAL A 242 -13.09 -14.90 13.44
C VAL A 242 -11.95 -15.47 14.27
N GLU A 243 -11.92 -16.78 14.44
CA GLU A 243 -10.80 -17.46 15.08
C GLU A 243 -9.52 -17.32 14.23
N PRO A 244 -8.32 -17.19 14.84
CA PRO A 244 -8.04 -17.25 16.29
C PRO A 244 -8.11 -15.87 17.00
N LEU A 245 -8.75 -14.86 16.40
CA LEU A 245 -8.79 -13.52 16.95
C LEU A 245 -9.83 -13.40 18.07
N LYS A 246 -9.35 -13.14 19.29
CA LYS A 246 -10.19 -12.93 20.49
C LYS A 246 -11.20 -11.77 20.38
N SER A 247 -11.03 -10.87 19.43
CA SER A 247 -11.90 -9.71 19.21
C SER A 247 -11.78 -9.27 17.76
N THR A 248 -12.78 -8.53 17.27
CA THR A 248 -12.71 -7.92 15.94
C THR A 248 -11.51 -6.96 15.89
N PRO A 249 -10.52 -7.19 15.02
CA PRO A 249 -9.37 -6.31 14.93
C PRO A 249 -9.79 -4.97 14.32
N GLY A 250 -9.06 -3.90 14.64
CA GLY A 250 -9.21 -2.59 13.97
C GLY A 250 -8.10 -2.34 12.95
N GLY A 251 -7.96 -1.09 12.50
CA GLY A 251 -6.85 -0.68 11.63
C GLY A 251 -6.90 -1.40 10.29
N TRP A 252 -5.74 -1.78 9.75
CA TRP A 252 -5.66 -2.43 8.44
C TRP A 252 -6.26 -3.84 8.38
N ALA A 253 -6.30 -4.56 9.50
CA ALA A 253 -6.77 -5.95 9.51
C ALA A 253 -8.25 -6.08 9.20
N LYS A 254 -9.08 -5.11 9.61
CA LYS A 254 -10.53 -5.15 9.35
C LYS A 254 -10.86 -5.01 7.86
N PRO A 255 -10.29 -4.05 7.11
CA PRO A 255 -10.33 -4.04 5.66
C PRO A 255 -9.79 -5.32 5.02
N THR A 256 -8.72 -5.91 5.57
CA THR A 256 -8.22 -7.20 5.06
C THR A 256 -9.25 -8.32 5.23
N LEU A 257 -9.93 -8.39 6.37
CA LEU A 257 -11.03 -9.36 6.55
C LEU A 257 -12.18 -9.10 5.56
N LEU A 258 -12.50 -7.84 5.25
CA LEU A 258 -13.47 -7.51 4.20
C LEU A 258 -12.97 -8.00 2.82
N ALA A 259 -11.69 -7.80 2.51
CA ALA A 259 -11.08 -8.31 1.27
C ALA A 259 -11.22 -9.82 1.16
N MET A 260 -11.01 -10.55 2.26
CA MET A 260 -11.18 -12.00 2.33
C MET A 260 -12.65 -12.40 2.14
N LYS A 261 -13.61 -11.68 2.74
CA LYS A 261 -15.03 -11.90 2.49
C LYS A 261 -15.39 -11.74 1.02
N GLN A 262 -14.82 -10.72 0.36
CA GLN A 262 -14.99 -10.45 -1.06
C GLN A 262 -14.13 -11.34 -1.97
N GLN A 263 -13.45 -12.35 -1.42
CA GLN A 263 -12.64 -13.31 -2.16
C GLN A 263 -11.49 -12.67 -2.95
N ALA A 264 -10.86 -11.62 -2.41
CA ALA A 264 -9.64 -11.05 -2.99
C ALA A 264 -8.57 -12.14 -3.14
N ASP A 265 -7.92 -12.21 -4.30
CA ASP A 265 -6.75 -13.05 -4.51
C ASP A 265 -5.45 -12.26 -4.35
N VAL A 266 -5.50 -10.92 -4.48
CA VAL A 266 -4.37 -10.02 -4.22
C VAL A 266 -4.82 -8.86 -3.34
N VAL A 267 -4.11 -8.62 -2.24
CA VAL A 267 -4.30 -7.46 -1.37
C VAL A 267 -3.05 -6.60 -1.38
N PHE A 268 -3.19 -5.30 -1.60
CA PHE A 268 -2.13 -4.33 -1.37
C PHE A 268 -2.40 -3.55 -0.09
N LEU A 269 -1.52 -3.73 0.89
CA LEU A 269 -1.56 -3.06 2.18
C LEU A 269 -0.53 -1.92 2.22
N LEU A 270 -1.02 -0.68 2.17
CA LEU A 270 -0.23 0.54 2.28
C LEU A 270 -0.31 1.04 3.72
N THR A 271 0.76 0.86 4.51
CA THR A 271 0.77 1.12 5.96
C THR A 271 2.12 1.66 6.45
N CYS A 272 2.14 2.29 7.62
CA CYS A 272 3.38 2.67 8.31
C CYS A 272 3.72 1.83 9.55
N ARG A 273 2.85 0.87 9.95
CA ARG A 273 3.06 0.07 11.17
C ARG A 273 2.15 -1.16 11.26
N TRP A 274 2.55 -2.13 12.09
CA TRP A 274 1.66 -3.23 12.51
C TRP A 274 0.37 -2.73 13.18
N GLY A 275 0.46 -1.68 14.00
CA GLY A 275 -0.70 -1.05 14.62
C GLY A 275 -0.96 -1.49 16.07
N SER A 276 -1.51 -0.56 16.85
CA SER A 276 -1.94 -0.77 18.24
C SER A 276 -3.36 -1.33 18.33
N GLU A 277 -4.04 -1.40 17.19
CA GLU A 277 -5.39 -1.91 17.00
C GLU A 277 -5.36 -3.44 16.88
N LEU A 278 -4.18 -4.04 16.66
CA LEU A 278 -3.95 -5.47 16.52
C LEU A 278 -3.43 -6.11 17.81
N ARG A 279 -4.16 -5.86 18.90
CA ARG A 279 -3.84 -6.41 20.21
C ARG A 279 -5.11 -6.73 20.97
N TYR A 280 -5.01 -7.67 21.89
CA TYR A 280 -6.08 -8.03 22.81
C TYR A 280 -5.62 -7.85 24.26
N LYS A 281 -6.58 -7.53 25.13
CA LYS A 281 -6.33 -7.39 26.57
C LYS A 281 -5.91 -8.75 27.14
N THR A 282 -4.83 -8.76 27.89
CA THR A 282 -4.35 -9.94 28.63
C THR A 282 -4.55 -9.82 30.14
N GLY A 283 -4.74 -8.60 30.64
CA GLY A 283 -4.98 -8.37 32.06
C GLY A 283 -4.92 -6.89 32.42
N THR A 284 -4.79 -6.64 33.71
CA THR A 284 -4.57 -5.32 34.30
C THR A 284 -3.25 -5.33 35.07
N ARG A 285 -2.69 -4.15 35.29
CA ARG A 285 -1.51 -3.98 36.14
C ARG A 285 -1.64 -2.72 36.96
N ASP A 286 -1.02 -2.75 38.13
CA ASP A 286 -0.87 -1.57 38.96
C ASP A 286 -0.08 -0.51 38.21
N ARG A 287 -0.47 0.75 38.44
CA ARG A 287 0.16 1.90 37.81
C ARG A 287 0.89 2.67 38.89
N ASP A 288 2.19 2.82 38.69
CA ASP A 288 2.95 3.90 39.31
C ASP A 288 2.51 5.23 38.65
N TRP A 289 1.39 5.77 39.16
CA TRP A 289 0.76 6.99 38.68
C TRP A 289 -0.22 7.54 39.72
N ASP A 290 0.16 8.61 40.39
CA ASP A 290 -0.67 9.25 41.42
C ASP A 290 -1.47 10.46 40.87
N GLU A 291 -2.23 11.12 41.76
CA GLU A 291 -3.02 12.30 41.40
C GLU A 291 -2.15 13.51 41.03
N SER A 292 -0.97 13.64 41.65
CA SER A 292 0.01 14.71 41.36
C SER A 292 0.60 14.56 39.96
N ASP A 293 0.96 13.35 39.57
CA ASP A 293 1.37 12.99 38.22
C ASP A 293 0.27 13.27 37.20
N GLN A 294 -0.98 12.90 37.55
CA GLN A 294 -2.13 13.16 36.70
C GLN A 294 -2.36 14.66 36.49
N GLN A 295 -2.18 15.48 37.53
CA GLN A 295 -2.31 16.92 37.46
C GLN A 295 -1.18 17.55 36.63
N LYS A 296 0.08 17.19 36.89
CA LYS A 296 1.24 17.63 36.09
C LYS A 296 1.08 17.25 34.62
N TYR A 297 0.57 16.06 34.33
CA TYR A 297 0.31 15.63 32.96
C TYR A 297 -0.76 16.50 32.29
N LYS A 298 -1.87 16.84 32.97
CA LYS A 298 -2.89 17.75 32.43
C LYS A 298 -2.29 19.13 32.11
N GLU A 299 -1.49 19.70 33.01
CA GLU A 299 -0.79 20.97 32.78
C GLU A 299 0.17 20.90 31.59
N ASN A 300 0.94 19.82 31.48
CA ASN A 300 1.83 19.59 30.34
C ASN A 300 1.06 19.43 29.03
N VAL A 301 -0.11 18.80 29.04
CA VAL A 301 -1.00 18.70 27.86
C VAL A 301 -1.45 20.09 27.43
N GLU A 302 -1.90 20.95 28.33
CA GLU A 302 -2.35 22.30 27.98
C GLU A 302 -1.20 23.17 27.45
N LYS A 303 -0.03 23.12 28.10
CA LYS A 303 1.20 23.77 27.59
C LYS A 303 1.56 23.27 26.20
N ALA A 304 1.55 21.96 25.99
CA ALA A 304 1.87 21.36 24.70
C ALA A 304 0.83 21.71 23.62
N ARG A 305 -0.46 21.82 23.97
CA ARG A 305 -1.52 22.30 23.06
C ARG A 305 -1.31 23.73 22.63
N ALA A 306 -0.95 24.63 23.55
CA ALA A 306 -0.66 26.02 23.23
C ALA A 306 0.54 26.15 22.27
N LEU A 307 1.62 25.41 22.54
CA LEU A 307 2.82 25.38 21.68
C LEU A 307 2.51 24.79 20.29
N PHE A 308 1.77 23.69 20.22
CA PHE A 308 1.32 23.08 18.98
C PHE A 308 0.45 24.02 18.15
N LYS A 309 -0.51 24.69 18.79
CA LYS A 309 -1.37 25.68 18.15
C LYS A 309 -0.53 26.83 17.57
N LYS A 310 0.40 27.38 18.35
CA LYS A 310 1.31 28.44 17.89
C LYS A 310 2.15 28.00 16.69
N GLU A 311 2.66 26.76 16.70
CA GLU A 311 3.40 26.22 15.56
C GLU A 311 2.52 26.11 14.31
N ASN A 312 1.32 25.55 14.44
CA ASN A 312 0.40 25.38 13.31
C ASN A 312 -0.17 26.70 12.80
N ASP A 313 -0.42 27.68 13.66
CA ASP A 313 -0.80 29.04 13.25
C ASP A 313 0.31 29.67 12.39
N ARG A 314 1.58 29.49 12.79
CA ARG A 314 2.74 29.92 11.99
C ARG A 314 2.82 29.19 10.65
N ARG A 315 2.59 27.88 10.61
CA ARG A 315 2.56 27.10 9.37
C ARG A 315 1.43 27.58 8.45
N ARG A 316 0.23 27.77 8.99
CA ARG A 316 -0.94 28.24 8.27
C ARG A 316 -0.73 29.64 7.68
N ALA A 317 -0.11 30.55 8.43
CA ALA A 317 0.26 31.88 7.94
C ALA A 317 1.24 31.81 6.74
N LYS A 318 2.09 30.77 6.70
CA LYS A 318 3.00 30.49 5.58
C LYS A 318 2.37 29.65 4.46
N GLY A 319 1.07 29.33 4.55
CA GLY A 319 0.39 28.45 3.59
C GLY A 319 0.83 26.98 3.66
N GLN A 320 1.54 26.58 4.71
CA GLN A 320 2.00 25.20 4.92
C GLN A 320 0.91 24.36 5.57
N ALA A 321 0.93 23.05 5.29
CA ALA A 321 0.08 22.08 5.97
C ALA A 321 0.37 22.06 7.48
N PRO A 322 -0.65 21.81 8.34
CA PRO A 322 -0.44 21.69 9.77
C PRO A 322 0.49 20.53 10.09
N ARG A 323 1.26 20.66 11.17
CA ARG A 323 1.99 19.54 11.76
C ARG A 323 0.98 18.53 12.27
N VAL A 324 1.21 17.26 11.97
CA VAL A 324 0.41 16.16 12.50
C VAL A 324 1.16 15.48 13.65
N ILE A 325 0.45 15.27 14.75
CA ILE A 325 0.96 14.55 15.92
C ILE A 325 0.15 13.27 16.09
N ALA A 326 0.84 12.13 16.01
CA ALA A 326 0.27 10.83 16.31
C ALA A 326 0.21 10.58 17.83
N ARG A 327 -0.60 9.61 18.28
CA ARG A 327 -0.77 9.21 19.71
C ARG A 327 -1.44 10.24 20.63
N GLY A 328 -2.19 11.18 20.06
CA GLY A 328 -3.01 12.13 20.83
C GLY A 328 -2.19 12.94 21.85
N ASN A 329 -2.75 13.17 23.03
CA ASN A 329 -2.11 13.96 24.09
C ASN A 329 -0.72 13.42 24.49
N ASN A 330 -0.51 12.10 24.52
CA ASN A 330 0.79 11.52 24.86
C ASN A 330 1.86 11.87 23.80
N GLY A 331 1.49 11.84 22.51
CA GLY A 331 2.40 12.25 21.44
C GLY A 331 2.67 13.75 21.47
N LEU A 332 1.66 14.54 21.83
CA LEU A 332 1.76 15.99 21.96
C LEU A 332 2.74 16.39 23.07
N VAL A 333 2.58 15.83 24.27
CA VAL A 333 3.49 16.08 25.40
C VAL A 333 4.92 15.66 25.04
N ARG A 334 5.11 14.50 24.43
CA ARG A 334 6.45 14.05 23.99
C ARG A 334 7.10 15.00 22.97
N ALA A 335 6.32 15.62 22.10
CA ALA A 335 6.83 16.49 21.06
C ALA A 335 7.25 17.87 21.57
N TYR A 336 6.56 18.42 22.59
CA TYR A 336 6.76 19.79 23.05
C TYR A 336 7.35 19.92 24.45
N ILE A 337 7.19 18.90 25.30
CA ILE A 337 7.69 18.86 26.67
C ILE A 337 8.53 17.58 26.84
N PRO A 338 9.71 17.50 26.20
CA PRO A 338 10.55 16.30 26.26
C PRO A 338 10.94 15.99 27.71
N GLY A 339 10.91 14.72 28.08
CA GLY A 339 11.23 14.26 29.44
C GLY A 339 10.06 14.27 30.43
N ALA A 340 8.90 14.85 30.07
CA ALA A 340 7.72 14.78 30.93
C ALA A 340 7.22 13.33 31.08
N ARG A 341 6.82 12.96 32.31
CA ARG A 341 6.13 11.68 32.58
C ARG A 341 4.79 11.66 31.84
N ILE A 342 4.43 10.48 31.35
CA ILE A 342 3.15 10.21 30.68
C ILE A 342 2.44 9.04 31.37
N PRO A 343 1.09 9.03 31.38
CA PRO A 343 0.34 8.02 32.10
C PRO A 343 0.65 6.61 31.55
N PRO A 344 1.10 5.67 32.40
CA PRO A 344 1.28 4.30 31.99
C PRO A 344 -0.08 3.65 31.70
N SER A 345 -0.10 2.71 30.74
CA SER A 345 -1.29 1.88 30.53
C SER A 345 -1.53 1.02 31.77
N GLY A 346 -2.74 1.05 32.33
CA GLY A 346 -3.19 0.16 33.41
C GLY A 346 -3.65 -1.21 32.91
N THR A 347 -3.62 -1.40 31.59
CA THR A 347 -4.00 -2.64 30.92
C THR A 347 -2.79 -3.24 30.23
N THR A 348 -2.62 -4.55 30.38
CA THR A 348 -1.64 -5.34 29.64
C THR A 348 -2.29 -5.87 28.36
N PHE A 349 -1.51 -5.86 27.29
CA PHE A 349 -1.97 -6.28 25.98
C PHE A 349 -0.95 -7.24 25.36
N ALA A 350 -1.44 -8.25 24.66
CA ALA A 350 -0.64 -9.04 23.72
C ALA A 350 -1.03 -8.65 22.29
N ASN A 351 -0.05 -8.56 21.40
CA ASN A 351 -0.30 -8.30 19.99
C ASN A 351 -0.71 -9.60 19.30
N TYR A 352 -1.64 -9.52 18.35
CA TYR A 352 -1.82 -10.61 17.39
C TYR A 352 -0.52 -10.77 16.59
N SER A 353 -0.12 -12.02 16.40
CA SER A 353 1.04 -12.38 15.60
C SER A 353 0.68 -12.46 14.12
N PRO A 354 1.66 -12.40 13.19
CA PRO A 354 1.40 -12.60 11.77
C PRO A 354 0.62 -13.87 11.46
N GLU A 355 0.97 -14.99 12.11
CA GLU A 355 0.37 -16.30 11.91
C GLU A 355 -1.11 -16.29 12.30
N MET A 356 -1.44 -15.69 13.45
CA MET A 356 -2.83 -15.54 13.89
C MET A 356 -3.65 -14.70 12.89
N MET A 357 -3.03 -13.68 12.30
CA MET A 357 -3.69 -12.85 11.29
C MET A 357 -3.93 -13.63 9.99
N VAL A 358 -2.91 -14.37 9.52
CA VAL A 358 -3.02 -15.20 8.31
C VAL A 358 -4.10 -16.27 8.48
N GLU A 359 -4.13 -16.96 9.62
CA GLU A 359 -5.16 -17.96 9.92
C GLU A 359 -6.57 -17.33 9.95
N ALA A 360 -6.71 -16.16 10.57
CA ALA A 360 -7.98 -15.42 10.57
C ALA A 360 -8.45 -15.04 9.15
N PHE A 361 -7.52 -14.68 8.26
CA PHE A 361 -7.80 -14.37 6.86
C PHE A 361 -8.19 -15.62 6.08
N ASP A 362 -7.45 -16.72 6.21
CA ASP A 362 -7.78 -18.02 5.61
C ASP A 362 -9.18 -18.49 6.06
N ASN A 363 -9.48 -18.39 7.37
CA ASN A 363 -10.78 -18.75 7.95
C ASN A 363 -11.92 -17.87 7.40
N THR A 364 -11.68 -16.56 7.27
CA THR A 364 -12.67 -15.62 6.73
C THR A 364 -12.96 -15.89 5.26
N GLN A 365 -11.91 -16.11 4.46
CA GLN A 365 -12.06 -16.40 3.04
C GLN A 365 -12.81 -17.72 2.85
N THR A 366 -12.44 -18.76 3.60
CA THR A 366 -13.08 -20.09 3.53
C THR A 366 -14.56 -20.04 3.90
N LYS A 367 -14.91 -19.38 5.01
CA LYS A 367 -16.32 -19.20 5.43
C LYS A 367 -17.16 -18.48 4.37
N SER A 368 -16.55 -17.55 3.64
CA SER A 368 -17.25 -16.71 2.64
C SER A 368 -17.33 -17.35 1.25
N LYS A 369 -16.50 -18.36 0.94
CA LYS A 369 -16.56 -19.14 -0.31
C LYS A 369 -17.91 -19.85 -0.48
N ALA A 370 -18.54 -20.26 0.61
CA ALA A 370 -19.85 -20.91 0.60
C ALA A 370 -21.02 -19.97 0.20
N ALA A 371 -20.79 -18.65 0.15
CA ALA A 371 -21.85 -17.64 -0.03
C ALA A 371 -21.71 -16.79 -1.31
N THR A 372 -20.76 -17.06 -2.21
CA THR A 372 -20.45 -16.22 -3.38
C THR A 372 -20.32 -17.07 -4.66
N PRO A 373 -20.81 -16.63 -5.85
CA PRO A 373 -20.61 -17.34 -7.11
C PRO A 373 -19.12 -17.57 -7.40
N SER A 374 -18.76 -18.79 -7.74
CA SER A 374 -17.38 -19.29 -7.69
C SER A 374 -16.52 -19.04 -8.94
N HIS A 375 -17.04 -18.47 -10.04
CA HIS A 375 -16.32 -18.50 -11.31
C HIS A 375 -16.38 -17.23 -12.17
N SER A 376 -15.18 -16.70 -12.46
CA SER A 376 -14.79 -15.99 -13.68
C SER A 376 -14.12 -16.99 -14.65
N GLY A 377 -14.79 -18.10 -15.00
CA GLY A 377 -14.43 -18.96 -16.14
C GLY A 377 -13.03 -19.61 -16.22
N ILE A 378 -12.12 -19.44 -15.26
CA ILE A 378 -10.74 -19.97 -15.33
C ILE A 378 -10.48 -20.90 -14.14
N SER A 379 -10.48 -22.20 -14.38
CA SER A 379 -10.18 -23.21 -13.36
C SER A 379 -8.66 -23.38 -13.20
N LYS A 380 -8.07 -22.69 -12.21
CA LYS A 380 -6.84 -23.18 -11.55
C LYS A 380 -6.99 -22.99 -10.04
N LYS A 381 -6.62 -24.02 -9.28
CA LYS A 381 -6.47 -23.95 -7.81
C LYS A 381 -5.42 -22.89 -7.45
N LYS A 382 -5.82 -21.63 -7.27
CA LYS A 382 -5.10 -20.69 -6.43
C LYS A 382 -5.71 -20.79 -5.04
N ASP A 383 -5.21 -21.71 -4.22
CA ASP A 383 -5.80 -21.97 -2.90
C ASP A 383 -5.43 -20.91 -1.84
N LYS A 384 -4.53 -19.95 -2.11
CA LYS A 384 -4.27 -18.83 -1.20
C LYS A 384 -4.15 -17.49 -1.92
N PHE A 385 -4.67 -16.45 -1.27
CA PHE A 385 -4.49 -15.04 -1.62
C PHE A 385 -3.06 -14.57 -1.31
N SER A 386 -2.65 -13.44 -1.87
CA SER A 386 -1.42 -12.73 -1.50
C SER A 386 -1.68 -11.40 -0.82
N ILE A 387 -0.85 -11.05 0.18
CA ILE A 387 -0.84 -9.73 0.80
C ILE A 387 0.52 -9.08 0.54
N ASN A 388 0.53 -8.15 -0.40
CA ASN A 388 1.66 -7.28 -0.67
C ASN A 388 1.66 -6.13 0.33
N VAL A 389 2.77 -5.85 0.99
CA VAL A 389 2.89 -4.81 2.00
C VAL A 389 3.83 -3.71 1.54
N ILE A 390 3.30 -2.50 1.43
CA ILE A 390 4.05 -1.29 1.15
C ILE A 390 4.17 -0.52 2.47
N HIS A 391 5.36 -0.61 3.07
CA HIS A 391 5.66 -0.10 4.39
C HIS A 391 6.35 1.27 4.32
N PHE A 392 5.62 2.32 4.63
CA PHE A 392 6.14 3.68 4.72
C PHE A 392 6.81 3.92 6.08
N VAL A 393 8.07 4.35 6.06
CA VAL A 393 8.84 4.64 7.27
C VAL A 393 9.55 5.99 7.19
N PRO A 394 9.84 6.65 8.33
CA PRO A 394 10.57 7.91 8.33
C PRO A 394 11.90 7.84 7.57
N ALA A 395 12.34 8.94 6.98
CA ALA A 395 13.56 9.00 6.16
C ALA A 395 14.81 8.44 6.88
N GLY A 396 14.96 8.76 8.17
CA GLY A 396 16.08 8.29 9.01
C GLY A 396 15.98 6.84 9.49
N SER A 397 15.02 6.05 9.01
CA SER A 397 14.87 4.66 9.45
C SER A 397 15.97 3.76 8.89
N GLY A 398 16.47 2.83 9.72
CA GLY A 398 17.44 1.81 9.34
C GLY A 398 16.99 0.94 8.16
N SER A 399 17.89 0.12 7.61
CA SER A 399 17.60 -0.80 6.49
C SER A 399 16.68 -1.96 6.89
N ALA A 400 16.76 -2.42 8.14
CA ALA A 400 16.01 -3.59 8.63
C ALA A 400 14.51 -3.52 8.34
N GLU A 401 13.94 -4.63 7.87
CA GLU A 401 12.51 -4.78 7.64
C GLU A 401 11.71 -4.79 8.95
N ASP A 402 10.42 -4.46 8.89
CA ASP A 402 9.54 -4.73 10.03
C ASP A 402 9.27 -6.24 10.08
N PRO A 403 9.65 -6.93 11.17
CA PRO A 403 9.61 -8.38 11.22
C PRO A 403 8.19 -8.94 11.15
N LYS A 404 7.16 -8.19 11.57
CA LYS A 404 5.78 -8.66 11.53
C LYS A 404 5.17 -8.46 10.15
N LEU A 405 5.35 -7.28 9.57
CA LEU A 405 4.83 -6.96 8.25
C LEU A 405 5.51 -7.77 7.15
N SER A 406 6.84 -7.94 7.23
CA SER A 406 7.58 -8.78 6.29
C SER A 406 7.17 -10.26 6.40
N LYS A 407 7.02 -10.77 7.63
CA LYS A 407 6.53 -12.13 7.86
C LYS A 407 5.11 -12.35 7.32
N LEU A 408 4.20 -11.39 7.55
CA LEU A 408 2.84 -11.43 7.00
C LEU A 408 2.84 -11.54 5.46
N ALA A 409 3.63 -10.71 4.79
CA ALA A 409 3.75 -10.76 3.33
C ALA A 409 4.28 -12.13 2.88
N LYS A 410 5.36 -12.61 3.50
CA LYS A 410 5.96 -13.90 3.19
C LYS A 410 4.99 -15.08 3.36
N GLU A 411 4.26 -15.15 4.47
CA GLU A 411 3.33 -16.25 4.76
C GLU A 411 2.13 -16.27 3.81
N THR A 412 1.78 -15.13 3.25
CA THR A 412 0.73 -14.99 2.24
C THR A 412 1.28 -15.01 0.81
N ARG A 413 2.58 -15.25 0.60
CA ARG A 413 3.22 -15.22 -0.73
C ARG A 413 3.10 -13.86 -1.44
N GLY A 414 2.96 -12.79 -0.66
CA GLY A 414 3.09 -11.42 -1.15
C GLY A 414 4.53 -10.92 -1.02
N GLU A 415 4.74 -9.71 -1.51
CA GLU A 415 6.01 -9.00 -1.42
C GLU A 415 5.97 -7.92 -0.34
N TYR A 416 7.11 -7.62 0.26
CA TYR A 416 7.28 -6.53 1.22
C TYR A 416 8.20 -5.47 0.61
N GLN A 417 7.72 -4.24 0.54
CA GLN A 417 8.49 -3.10 0.06
C GLN A 417 8.54 -2.02 1.13
N LYS A 418 9.75 -1.53 1.44
CA LYS A 418 9.97 -0.46 2.40
C LYS A 418 10.26 0.85 1.69
N ILE A 419 9.50 1.91 1.99
CA ILE A 419 9.66 3.24 1.39
C ILE A 419 10.01 4.25 2.48
N LYS A 420 11.11 4.99 2.29
CA LYS A 420 11.70 5.85 3.33
C LYS A 420 11.49 7.34 3.06
N GLY A 421 10.54 7.94 3.79
CA GLY A 421 10.28 9.38 3.74
C GLY A 421 9.82 9.88 2.36
N MET A 422 9.79 11.20 2.21
CA MET A 422 9.25 11.89 1.04
C MET A 422 10.00 11.55 -0.25
N ASP A 423 11.33 11.64 -0.25
CA ASP A 423 12.13 11.54 -1.48
C ASP A 423 11.98 10.17 -2.14
N ALA A 424 11.92 9.11 -1.32
CA ALA A 424 11.66 7.77 -1.82
C ALA A 424 10.22 7.61 -2.34
N ILE A 425 9.22 8.30 -1.76
CA ILE A 425 7.86 8.30 -2.30
C ILE A 425 7.83 8.99 -3.67
N GLN A 426 8.53 10.12 -3.80
CA GLN A 426 8.62 10.89 -5.04
C GLN A 426 9.32 10.13 -6.17
N SER A 427 10.37 9.37 -5.86
CA SER A 427 11.13 8.63 -6.88
C SER A 427 10.27 7.60 -7.64
N TYR A 428 9.26 7.01 -6.98
CA TYR A 428 8.34 6.10 -7.65
C TYR A 428 7.41 6.79 -8.65
N VAL A 429 7.03 8.05 -8.40
CA VAL A 429 6.21 8.84 -9.33
C VAL A 429 7.03 9.25 -10.56
N SER A 430 8.27 9.68 -10.35
CA SER A 430 9.16 10.09 -11.44
C SER A 430 9.59 8.90 -12.32
N ALA A 431 9.81 7.72 -11.74
CA ALA A 431 10.20 6.52 -12.49
C ALA A 431 9.07 6.02 -13.41
N GLY A 432 7.82 6.14 -12.98
CA GLY A 432 6.68 5.70 -13.77
C GLY A 432 6.27 6.65 -14.90
N SER A 433 6.91 7.82 -15.03
CA SER A 433 6.64 8.82 -16.08
C SER A 433 7.63 8.73 -17.24
N ALA A 434 8.58 7.79 -17.19
CA ALA A 434 9.67 7.61 -18.14
C ALA A 434 9.52 6.37 -19.05
N ASP A 435 8.43 5.63 -18.90
CA ASP A 435 7.98 4.53 -19.78
C ASP A 435 6.66 4.93 -20.45
#